data_AF-A0A659PZQ3-F1
#
_entry.id   AF-A0A659PZQ3-F1
#
_cell.length_a   1.000
_cell.length_b   1.000
_cell.length_c   1.000
_cell.angle_alpha   90.00
_cell.angle_beta   90.00
_cell.angle_gamma   90.00
#
_symmetry.space_group_name_H-M   'P 1'
#
loop_
_entity.id
_entity.type
_entity.pdbx_description
1 polymer ?
#
loop_
_entity_poly.entity_id
_entity_poly.type
_entity_poly.pdbx_seq_one_letter_code
_entity_poly.pdbx_strand_id
1 'polypeptide(L)'
;MKQLTILGSTGSIGCSTLDVVRHNPDSFRVIALVAGKNVARMAEQCLEFSPRYAVMDDTSSAEQLKIMLQQHGSRTEVLSGQQAACEMAALAEVGRGVG
;
A
#
# COMPACT_ATOMS: atom_id res chain seq x y z
N MET A 1 8.71 -13.01 -9.56
CA MET A 1 8.36 -11.75 -8.88
C MET A 1 7.29 -12.03 -7.84
N LYS A 2 7.55 -11.73 -6.56
CA LYS A 2 6.64 -11.92 -5.44
C LYS A 2 5.79 -10.67 -5.23
N GLN A 3 4.51 -10.84 -4.95
CA GLN A 3 3.59 -9.74 -4.67
C GLN A 3 3.48 -9.54 -3.17
N LEU A 4 3.56 -8.29 -2.72
CA LEU A 4 3.54 -7.93 -1.31
C LEU A 4 2.39 -6.98 -0.99
N THR A 5 1.65 -7.30 0.06
CA THR A 5 0.82 -6.34 0.80
C THR A 5 1.55 -5.96 2.08
N ILE A 6 1.63 -4.66 2.37
CA ILE A 6 2.33 -4.17 3.56
C ILE A 6 1.32 -3.51 4.50
N LEU A 7 1.05 -4.19 5.61
CA LEU A 7 0.21 -3.69 6.70
C LEU A 7 1.04 -2.78 7.61
N GLY A 8 0.59 -1.55 7.83
CA GLY A 8 1.35 -0.56 8.60
C GLY A 8 2.57 -0.03 7.83
N SER A 9 2.42 0.19 6.52
CA SER A 9 3.47 0.68 5.61
C SER A 9 4.17 1.96 6.08
N THR A 10 3.46 2.85 6.77
CA THR A 10 4.01 4.10 7.31
C THR A 10 4.70 3.96 8.67
N GLY A 11 4.65 2.78 9.29
CA GLY A 11 5.37 2.46 10.53
C GLY A 11 6.78 1.95 10.27
N SER A 12 7.57 1.74 11.32
CA SER A 12 8.99 1.35 11.21
C SER A 12 9.19 0.06 10.41
N ILE A 13 8.45 -1.00 10.72
CA ILE A 13 8.56 -2.31 10.03
C ILE A 13 8.14 -2.20 8.56
N GLY A 14 7.04 -1.47 8.28
CA GLY A 14 6.57 -1.25 6.92
C GLY A 14 7.59 -0.49 6.07
N CYS A 15 8.24 0.52 6.66
CA CYS A 15 9.26 1.31 5.99
C CYS A 15 10.54 0.50 5.72
N SER A 16 11.00 -0.31 6.68
CA SER A 16 12.12 -1.22 6.47
C SER A 16 11.79 -2.26 5.40
N THR A 17 10.55 -2.74 5.35
CA THR A 17 10.09 -3.70 4.32
C THR A 17 10.12 -3.04 2.94
N LEU A 18 9.62 -1.80 2.82
CA LEU A 18 9.69 -1.03 1.57
C LEU A 18 11.12 -0.75 1.15
N ASP A 19 12.03 -0.54 2.10
CA ASP A 19 13.45 -0.38 1.80
C ASP A 19 14.05 -1.63 1.13
N VAL A 20 13.70 -2.83 1.60
CA VAL A 20 14.09 -4.08 0.95
C VAL A 20 13.51 -4.16 -0.48
N VAL A 21 12.27 -3.73 -0.69
CA VAL A 21 11.64 -3.69 -2.02
C VAL A 21 12.37 -2.72 -2.95
N ARG A 22 12.77 -1.53 -2.49
CA ARG A 22 13.55 -0.55 -3.28
C ARG A 22 14.85 -1.14 -3.80
N HIS A 23 15.53 -1.91 -2.96
CA HIS A 23 16.80 -2.54 -3.32
C HIS A 23 16.64 -3.81 -4.18
N ASN A 24 15.41 -4.33 -4.32
CA ASN A 24 15.13 -5.58 -5.02
C ASN A 24 13.87 -5.50 -5.92
N PRO A 25 13.78 -4.51 -6.84
CA PRO A 25 12.57 -4.25 -7.63
C PRO A 25 12.19 -5.41 -8.59
N ASP A 26 13.17 -6.19 -9.07
CA ASP A 26 12.92 -7.37 -9.91
C ASP A 26 12.31 -8.55 -9.13
N SER A 27 12.57 -8.60 -7.83
CA SER A 27 12.12 -9.70 -6.97
C SER A 27 10.74 -9.44 -6.36
N PHE A 28 10.42 -8.19 -6.06
CA PHE A 28 9.23 -7.81 -5.31
C PHE A 28 8.41 -6.73 -6.00
N ARG A 29 7.09 -6.86 -5.89
CA ARG A 29 6.14 -5.84 -6.33
C ARG A 29 5.14 -5.56 -5.23
N VAL A 30 5.01 -4.31 -4.83
CA VAL A 30 3.96 -3.88 -3.88
C VAL A 30 2.64 -3.85 -4.61
N ILE A 31 1.66 -4.63 -4.14
CA ILE A 31 0.31 -4.62 -4.68
C ILE A 31 -0.64 -3.77 -3.84
N ALA A 32 -0.42 -3.73 -2.53
CA ALA A 32 -1.26 -2.99 -1.60
C ALA A 32 -0.44 -2.40 -0.44
N LEU A 33 -0.75 -1.15 -0.08
CA LEU A 33 -0.23 -0.49 1.13
C LEU A 33 -1.39 -0.20 2.08
N VAL A 34 -1.23 -0.53 3.36
CA VAL A 34 -2.21 -0.21 4.39
C VAL A 34 -1.53 0.66 5.45
N ALA A 35 -2.16 1.75 5.86
CA ALA A 35 -1.66 2.63 6.91
C ALA A 35 -2.80 3.20 7.76
N GLY A 36 -2.40 3.77 8.90
CA GLY A 36 -3.30 4.50 9.79
C GLY A 36 -3.68 5.86 9.23
N LYS A 37 -3.13 6.93 9.84
CA LYS A 37 -3.50 8.33 9.56
C LYS A 37 -2.40 9.15 8.87
N ASN A 38 -1.24 8.56 8.59
CA ASN A 38 -0.12 9.29 8.00
C ASN A 38 -0.28 9.39 6.47
N VAL A 39 -1.21 10.25 6.04
CA VAL A 39 -1.58 10.47 4.63
C VAL A 39 -0.37 10.92 3.80
N ALA A 40 0.42 11.87 4.31
CA ALA A 40 1.57 12.41 3.57
C ALA A 40 2.57 11.31 3.21
N ARG A 41 2.96 10.50 4.20
CA ARG A 41 3.88 9.38 3.98
C ARG A 41 3.29 8.30 3.09
N MET A 42 1.99 8.03 3.23
CA MET A 42 1.31 7.07 2.36
C MET A 42 1.31 7.55 0.90
N ALA A 43 1.10 8.85 0.66
CA ALA A 43 1.14 9.43 -0.67
C ALA A 43 2.53 9.25 -1.31
N GLU A 44 3.60 9.58 -0.58
CA GLU A 44 4.98 9.37 -1.05
C GLU A 44 5.23 7.91 -1.44
N GLN A 45 4.83 6.96 -0.59
CA GLN A 45 4.97 5.53 -0.85
C GLN A 45 4.13 5.08 -2.06
N CYS A 46 2.91 5.59 -2.21
CA CYS A 46 2.06 5.24 -3.36
C CYS A 46 2.62 5.77 -4.67
N LEU A 47 3.19 6.99 -4.68
CA LEU A 47 3.80 7.56 -5.88
C LEU A 47 5.08 6.83 -6.26
N GLU A 48 5.85 6.39 -5.27
CA GLU A 48 7.09 5.64 -5.49
C GLU A 48 6.83 4.22 -6.00
N PHE A 49 5.99 3.45 -5.30
CA PHE A 49 5.81 2.02 -5.59
C PHE A 49 4.64 1.73 -6.54
N SER A 50 3.81 2.74 -6.85
CA SER A 50 2.63 2.62 -7.70
C SER A 50 1.77 1.37 -7.38
N PRO A 51 1.38 1.15 -6.10
CA PRO A 51 0.59 -0.01 -5.73
C PRO A 51 -0.78 0.06 -6.40
N ARG A 52 -1.41 -1.11 -6.58
CA ARG A 52 -2.77 -1.18 -7.09
C ARG A 52 -3.78 -0.65 -6.08
N TYR A 53 -3.56 -0.92 -4.79
CA TYR A 53 -4.45 -0.52 -3.70
C TYR A 53 -3.70 0.25 -2.61
N ALA A 54 -4.37 1.24 -2.03
CA ALA A 54 -3.95 1.89 -0.80
C ALA A 54 -5.13 1.96 0.17
N VAL A 55 -4.93 1.57 1.42
CA VAL A 55 -5.99 1.58 2.45
C VAL A 55 -5.59 2.47 3.60
N MET A 56 -6.48 3.38 3.97
CA MET A 56 -6.37 4.20 5.18
C MET A 56 -7.36 3.73 6.24
N ASP A 57 -7.03 3.95 7.52
CA ASP A 57 -7.86 3.52 8.66
C ASP A 57 -9.22 4.23 8.70
N ASP A 58 -9.27 5.50 8.29
CA ASP A 58 -10.48 6.32 8.28
C ASP A 58 -10.77 6.94 6.90
N THR A 59 -12.04 7.27 6.67
CA THR A 59 -12.53 7.84 5.40
C THR A 59 -11.90 9.18 5.06
N SER A 60 -11.71 10.08 6.04
CA SER A 60 -11.13 11.40 5.80
C SER A 60 -9.69 11.28 5.29
N SER A 61 -8.89 10.42 5.94
CA SER A 61 -7.53 10.13 5.51
C SER A 61 -7.48 9.52 4.10
N ALA A 62 -8.41 8.62 3.78
CA ALA A 62 -8.52 8.02 2.45
C ALA A 62 -8.89 9.06 1.37
N GLU A 63 -9.83 9.95 1.65
CA GLU A 63 -10.23 11.01 0.73
C GLU A 63 -9.08 11.99 0.46
N GLN A 64 -8.37 12.41 1.51
CA GLN A 64 -7.19 13.25 1.37
C GLN A 64 -6.10 12.57 0.52
N LEU A 65 -5.82 11.29 0.78
CA LEU A 65 -4.86 10.51 0.00
C LEU A 65 -5.29 10.43 -1.48
N LYS A 66 -6.57 10.13 -1.74
CA LYS A 66 -7.11 10.02 -3.09
C LYS A 66 -6.93 11.30 -3.88
N ILE A 67 -7.23 12.46 -3.28
CA ILE A 67 -7.04 13.77 -3.91
C ILE A 67 -5.55 13.98 -4.26
N MET A 68 -4.65 13.75 -3.31
CA MET A 68 -3.21 13.89 -3.54
C MET A 68 -2.71 12.99 -4.67
N LEU A 69 -3.16 11.73 -4.70
CA LEU A 69 -2.76 10.77 -5.73
C LEU A 69 -3.30 11.12 -7.11
N GLN A 70 -4.55 11.58 -7.19
CA GLN A 70 -5.16 12.02 -8.44
C GLN A 70 -4.45 13.25 -9.02
N GLN A 71 -4.05 14.20 -8.18
CA GLN A 71 -3.28 15.38 -8.61
C GLN A 71 -1.93 15.02 -9.25
N HIS A 72 -1.35 13.88 -8.85
CA HIS A 72 -0.10 13.35 -9.40
C HIS A 72 -0.33 12.30 -10.50
N GLY A 73 -1.57 12.07 -10.93
CA GLY A 73 -1.90 11.11 -11.99
C GLY A 73 -1.72 9.63 -11.61
N SER A 74 -1.68 9.31 -10.31
CA SER A 74 -1.59 7.93 -9.85
C SER A 74 -2.89 7.16 -10.14
N ARG A 75 -2.74 5.87 -10.45
CA ARG A 75 -3.84 4.92 -10.69
C ARG A 75 -4.18 4.06 -9.48
N THR A 76 -3.55 4.34 -8.33
CA THR A 76 -3.80 3.60 -7.09
C THR A 76 -5.25 3.78 -6.65
N GLU A 77 -5.93 2.67 -6.40
CA GLU A 77 -7.29 2.66 -5.87
C GLU A 77 -7.23 2.83 -4.34
N VAL A 78 -7.82 3.91 -3.84
CA VAL A 78 -7.82 4.22 -2.41
C VAL A 78 -9.10 3.70 -1.75
N LEU A 79 -8.93 2.86 -0.74
CA LEU A 79 -10.00 2.30 0.10
C LEU A 79 -9.86 2.82 1.54
N SER A 80 -10.90 2.61 2.35
CA SER A 80 -10.94 3.07 3.74
C SER A 80 -11.53 2.02 4.69
N GLY A 81 -11.08 2.03 5.93
CA GLY A 81 -11.68 1.29 7.03
C GLY A 81 -11.07 -0.09 7.27
N GLN A 82 -11.39 -0.62 8.44
CA GLN A 82 -10.83 -1.88 8.93
C GLN A 82 -11.19 -3.09 8.05
N GLN A 83 -12.37 -3.08 7.43
CA GLN A 83 -12.79 -4.13 6.51
C GLN A 83 -11.87 -4.22 5.30
N ALA A 84 -11.60 -3.09 4.64
CA ALA A 84 -10.68 -3.03 3.51
C ALA A 84 -9.25 -3.44 3.90
N ALA A 85 -8.81 -3.08 5.12
CA ALA A 85 -7.52 -3.52 5.64
C ALA A 85 -7.44 -5.05 5.79
N CYS A 86 -8.49 -5.69 6.32
CA CYS A 86 -8.59 -7.14 6.42
C CYS A 86 -8.63 -7.82 5.05
N GLU A 87 -9.37 -7.27 4.08
CA GLU A 87 -9.41 -7.80 2.72
C GLU A 87 -8.03 -7.75 2.04
N MET A 88 -7.29 -6.65 2.21
CA MET A 88 -5.93 -6.53 1.68
C MET A 88 -4.96 -7.49 2.38
N ALA A 89 -5.13 -7.74 3.67
CA ALA A 89 -4.35 -8.74 4.40
C ALA A 89 -4.57 -10.15 3.83
N ALA A 90 -5.82 -10.51 3.49
CA ALA A 90 -6.15 -11.78 2.88
C ALA A 90 -5.57 -11.93 1.46
N LEU A 91 -5.47 -10.84 0.69
CA LEU A 91 -4.78 -10.85 -0.62
C LEU A 91 -3.29 -11.21 -0.51
N ALA A 92 -2.65 -10.88 0.62
CA ALA A 92 -1.25 -11.21 0.87
C ALA A 92 -1.02 -12.73 0.98
N GLU A 93 -2.00 -13.47 1.53
CA GLU A 93 -1.90 -14.93 1.73
C GLU A 93 -2.03 -15.72 0.42
N VAL A 94 -2.64 -15.13 -0.62
CA VAL A 94 -2.79 -15.76 -1.94
C VAL A 94 -1.46 -15.83 -2.71
N GLY A 95 -0.37 -15.30 -2.15
CA GLY A 95 1.00 -15.46 -2.65
C GLY A 95 1.63 -16.84 -2.42
N ARG A 96 0.90 -17.85 -1.93
CA ARG A 96 1.36 -19.25 -1.94
C ARG A 96 1.08 -19.87 -3.31
N GLY A 97 2.16 -20.18 -4.02
CA GLY A 97 2.11 -20.86 -5.31
C GLY A 97 1.22 -22.10 -5.30
N VAL A 98 0.34 -22.17 -6.29
CA VAL A 98 -0.16 -23.41 -6.90
C VAL A 98 -0.11 -23.17 -8.40
N GLY A 99 0.79 -23.90 -9.05
CA GLY A 99 1.15 -23.81 -10.46
C GLY A 99 2.50 -24.48 -10.66
#